data_AF-A0A1Y2DWW7-F1
#
_entry.id   AF-A0A1Y2DWW7-F1
#
_cell.length_a   1.000
_cell.length_b   1.000
_cell.length_c   1.000
_cell.angle_alpha   90.00
_cell.angle_beta   90.00
_cell.angle_gamma   90.00
#
_symmetry.space_group_name_H-M   'P 1'
#
loop_
_entity.id
_entity.type
_entity.pdbx_description
1 polymer ?
#
loop_
_entity_poly.entity_id
_entity_poly.type
_entity_poly.pdbx_seq_one_letter_code
_entity_poly.pdbx_strand_id
1 'polypeptide(L)'
;GYCGTSSSYCGKGCQSEFGICDSSSNTTTRTTKTKTTSTRTSSAVSTNGRCGSQYGSCPSGYCCSKYGYCGTSSDHCGSNCQSEFGQCGSAVTTKTKTYTTKTSNNEYISNAKFKYYHECKDPKHWALSFDDGPYKYDNDLLDLLKEKGVKATFFLNGDNVMDIKSSEGRAIVKRMYNEGHVIGSHTWSHANLEEISKSSIISEMTKLEDALYEIIGKKPALMRPPYGAGNGSDTIASILGDLGYEGACIWNVDTLDWSTEGDIEYALDEFRRYIGKPIMSLNHCYYHNISKESLINLAEAEIDYMLSKGYTPVTMDVCLG
;
A
#
# COMPACT_ATOMS: atom_id res chain seq x y z
N GLY A 1 -0.83 6.04 -30.08
CA GLY A 1 -0.78 4.93 -31.05
C GLY A 1 -1.24 3.67 -30.36
N TYR A 2 -1.72 2.68 -31.11
CA TYR A 2 -2.18 1.40 -30.56
C TYR A 2 -1.12 0.32 -30.79
N CYS A 3 -0.90 -0.55 -29.80
CA CYS A 3 0.04 -1.67 -29.89
C CYS A 3 -0.71 -2.99 -30.06
N GLY A 4 -0.09 -3.94 -30.76
CA GLY A 4 -0.66 -5.26 -31.02
C GLY A 4 0.34 -6.19 -31.70
N THR A 5 0.03 -7.49 -31.71
CA THR A 5 0.91 -8.55 -32.24
C THR A 5 0.37 -9.20 -33.52
N SER A 6 -0.81 -8.79 -34.00
CA SER A 6 -1.38 -9.29 -35.25
C SER A 6 -0.64 -8.71 -36.47
N SER A 7 -0.86 -9.29 -37.65
CA SER A 7 -0.22 -8.85 -38.91
C SER A 7 -0.52 -7.39 -39.30
N SER A 8 -1.58 -6.81 -38.75
CA SER A 8 -1.91 -5.39 -38.89
C SER A 8 -0.93 -4.47 -38.16
N TYR A 9 -0.30 -4.96 -37.10
CA TYR A 9 0.68 -4.23 -36.27
C TYR A 9 2.12 -4.68 -36.58
N CYS A 10 2.33 -5.98 -36.70
CA CYS A 10 3.60 -6.58 -37.11
C CYS A 10 3.62 -6.81 -38.63
N GLY A 11 3.91 -5.72 -39.36
CA GLY A 11 3.94 -5.64 -40.82
C GLY A 11 4.35 -4.24 -41.29
N LYS A 12 3.68 -3.70 -42.32
CA LYS A 12 3.94 -2.32 -42.82
C LYS A 12 3.71 -1.21 -41.76
N GLY A 13 2.96 -1.50 -40.70
CA GLY A 13 2.63 -0.55 -39.63
C GLY A 13 3.59 -0.57 -38.43
N CYS A 14 4.63 -1.42 -38.43
CA CYS A 14 5.55 -1.52 -37.30
C CYS A 14 6.53 -0.34 -37.30
N GLN A 15 6.59 0.38 -36.18
CA GLN A 15 7.56 1.45 -35.95
C GLN A 15 8.68 0.94 -35.05
N SER A 16 9.85 0.68 -35.63
CA SER A 16 10.96 -0.01 -34.97
C SER A 16 11.60 0.75 -33.79
N GLU A 17 11.33 2.05 -33.66
CA GLU A 17 11.75 2.85 -32.49
C GLU A 17 10.80 2.68 -31.29
N PHE A 18 9.62 2.10 -31.50
CA PHE A 18 8.55 2.00 -30.49
C PHE A 18 7.99 0.58 -30.30
N GLY A 19 8.50 -0.43 -31.02
CA GLY A 19 8.10 -1.84 -30.86
C GLY A 19 8.95 -2.84 -31.65
N ILE A 20 8.92 -4.12 -31.23
CA ILE A 20 9.69 -5.22 -31.84
C ILE A 20 8.71 -6.34 -32.25
N CYS A 21 8.88 -6.87 -33.47
CA CYS A 21 8.12 -8.01 -33.99
C CYS A 21 9.08 -9.13 -34.37
N ASP A 22 9.06 -10.23 -33.61
CA ASP A 22 9.99 -11.34 -33.81
C ASP A 22 9.48 -12.32 -34.89
N SER A 23 10.22 -12.39 -36.00
CA SER A 23 10.17 -13.49 -36.95
C SER A 23 11.58 -14.08 -37.04
N SER A 24 11.74 -15.29 -36.54
CA SER A 24 13.00 -16.00 -36.29
C SER A 24 14.06 -15.97 -37.43
N SER A 25 15.26 -15.51 -37.05
CA SER A 25 16.61 -16.03 -37.37
C SER A 25 17.09 -16.18 -38.83
N ASN A 26 17.99 -15.29 -39.27
CA ASN A 26 19.40 -15.58 -39.61
C ASN A 26 20.04 -14.37 -40.33
N THR A 27 21.22 -13.91 -39.89
CA THR A 27 22.46 -13.80 -40.69
C THR A 27 23.54 -12.98 -39.97
N THR A 28 24.63 -13.70 -39.66
CA THR A 28 26.04 -13.33 -39.56
C THR A 28 26.46 -11.93 -40.01
N THR A 29 27.16 -11.17 -39.15
CA THR A 29 28.35 -10.37 -39.55
C THR A 29 29.31 -10.21 -38.37
N ARG A 30 30.60 -10.11 -38.72
CA ARG A 30 31.82 -10.42 -37.99
C ARG A 30 32.44 -9.15 -37.39
N THR A 31 32.72 -9.12 -36.09
CA THR A 31 33.71 -8.17 -35.52
C THR A 31 34.38 -8.68 -34.24
N THR A 32 35.71 -8.78 -34.32
CA THR A 32 36.73 -8.67 -33.25
C THR A 32 36.56 -9.46 -31.95
N LYS A 33 37.38 -10.52 -31.82
CA LYS A 33 37.71 -11.21 -30.57
C LYS A 33 38.34 -10.23 -29.58
N THR A 34 37.57 -9.79 -28.61
CA THR A 34 38.10 -9.37 -27.31
C THR A 34 37.78 -10.47 -26.32
N LYS A 35 38.82 -11.06 -25.75
CA LYS A 35 38.75 -12.13 -24.76
C LYS A 35 38.32 -11.50 -23.43
N THR A 36 37.02 -11.29 -23.25
CA THR A 36 36.49 -10.81 -21.97
C THR A 36 36.07 -12.02 -21.16
N THR A 37 36.90 -12.30 -20.15
CA THR A 37 36.68 -13.24 -19.06
C THR A 37 35.24 -13.13 -18.55
N SER A 38 34.55 -14.26 -18.44
CA SER A 38 33.23 -14.37 -17.81
C SER A 38 33.33 -13.90 -16.36
N THR A 39 33.01 -12.63 -16.13
CA THR A 39 32.80 -12.07 -14.80
C THR A 39 31.31 -12.15 -14.53
N ARG A 40 30.97 -13.17 -13.76
CA ARG A 40 29.74 -13.37 -12.99
C ARG A 40 29.22 -12.03 -12.45
N THR A 41 28.33 -11.39 -13.20
CA THR A 41 27.70 -10.12 -12.79
C THR A 41 26.75 -10.43 -11.65
N SER A 42 27.03 -9.84 -10.49
CA SER A 42 26.12 -9.77 -9.37
C SER A 42 24.80 -9.18 -9.86
N SER A 43 23.75 -10.00 -9.94
CA SER A 43 22.40 -9.56 -10.25
C SER A 43 22.03 -8.40 -9.34
N ALA A 44 21.81 -7.22 -9.91
CA ALA A 44 21.37 -6.05 -9.17
C ALA A 44 20.08 -6.40 -8.40
N VAL A 45 19.93 -5.87 -7.19
CA VAL A 45 18.69 -6.08 -6.43
C VAL A 45 17.60 -5.25 -7.09
N SER A 46 16.49 -5.89 -7.44
CA SER A 46 15.32 -5.24 -8.01
C SER A 46 14.70 -4.26 -7.00
N THR A 47 14.34 -3.08 -7.50
CA THR A 47 13.74 -2.00 -6.72
C THR A 47 12.29 -1.69 -7.11
N ASN A 48 11.73 -2.38 -8.10
CA ASN A 48 10.38 -2.13 -8.62
C ASN A 48 9.44 -3.34 -8.48
N GLY A 49 9.79 -4.27 -7.60
CA GLY A 49 9.03 -5.50 -7.36
C GLY A 49 9.10 -6.54 -8.48
N ARG A 50 9.76 -6.24 -9.63
CA ARG A 50 9.93 -7.20 -10.74
C ARG A 50 11.28 -7.90 -10.67
N CYS A 51 11.36 -9.16 -11.05
CA CYS A 51 12.59 -9.94 -10.94
C CYS A 51 12.78 -10.85 -12.15
N GLY A 52 14.01 -11.32 -12.33
CA GLY A 52 14.42 -12.14 -13.48
C GLY A 52 15.62 -11.55 -14.20
N SER A 53 16.04 -12.18 -15.30
CA SER A 53 17.26 -11.83 -16.04
C SER A 53 17.33 -10.37 -16.50
N GLN A 54 16.17 -9.73 -16.71
CA GLN A 54 16.07 -8.32 -17.11
C GLN A 54 15.95 -7.34 -15.93
N TYR A 55 15.46 -7.79 -14.78
CA TYR A 55 15.08 -6.91 -13.66
C TYR A 55 15.93 -7.11 -12.40
N GLY A 56 16.80 -8.13 -12.39
CA GLY A 56 17.64 -8.44 -11.25
C GLY A 56 16.99 -9.39 -10.25
N SER A 57 17.64 -9.55 -9.10
CA SER A 57 17.21 -10.46 -8.04
C SER A 57 16.34 -9.75 -7.03
N CYS A 58 15.37 -10.45 -6.44
CA CYS A 58 14.56 -9.95 -5.36
C CYS A 58 15.38 -9.59 -4.12
N PRO A 59 14.88 -8.64 -3.32
CA PRO A 59 15.45 -8.32 -2.01
C PRO A 59 15.60 -9.56 -1.12
N SER A 60 16.52 -9.48 -0.15
CA SER A 60 16.80 -10.58 0.76
C SER A 60 15.53 -11.06 1.46
N GLY A 61 15.28 -12.37 1.43
CA GLY A 61 14.09 -12.98 2.03
C GLY A 61 12.88 -13.09 1.11
N TYR A 62 12.90 -12.47 -0.07
CA TYR A 62 11.86 -12.54 -1.08
C TYR A 62 12.27 -13.50 -2.20
N CYS A 63 11.32 -14.24 -2.75
CA CYS A 63 11.56 -15.02 -3.95
C CYS A 63 10.90 -14.41 -5.19
N CYS A 64 11.59 -14.58 -6.32
CA CYS A 64 11.06 -14.30 -7.63
C CYS A 64 10.10 -15.40 -8.09
N SER A 65 8.81 -15.08 -8.22
CA SER A 65 7.82 -15.99 -8.79
C SER A 65 8.10 -16.26 -10.27
N LYS A 66 7.52 -17.33 -10.82
CA LYS A 66 7.55 -17.63 -12.28
C LYS A 66 7.00 -16.50 -13.17
N TYR A 67 6.24 -15.57 -12.59
CA TYR A 67 5.66 -14.42 -13.28
C TYR A 67 6.57 -13.18 -13.25
N GLY A 68 7.75 -13.29 -12.63
CA GLY A 68 8.74 -12.21 -12.59
C GLY A 68 8.43 -11.15 -11.53
N TYR A 69 7.83 -11.55 -10.39
CA TYR A 69 7.54 -10.66 -9.27
C TYR A 69 8.11 -11.18 -7.96
N CYS A 70 8.59 -10.27 -7.12
CA CYS A 70 9.12 -10.56 -5.80
C CYS A 70 8.01 -10.70 -4.76
N GLY A 71 8.04 -11.77 -3.98
CA GLY A 71 7.09 -11.97 -2.89
C GLY A 71 7.51 -13.06 -1.92
N THR A 72 6.73 -13.19 -0.84
CA THR A 72 6.97 -14.13 0.27
C THR A 72 5.80 -15.09 0.52
N SER A 73 4.70 -14.97 -0.23
CA SER A 73 3.55 -15.87 -0.12
C SER A 73 3.86 -17.27 -0.65
N SER A 74 2.99 -18.25 -0.39
CA SER A 74 3.11 -19.62 -0.93
C SER A 74 3.18 -19.69 -2.46
N ASP A 75 2.68 -18.67 -3.16
CA ASP A 75 2.74 -18.61 -4.62
C ASP A 75 4.12 -18.18 -5.15
N HIS A 76 4.94 -17.58 -4.28
CA HIS A 76 6.32 -17.17 -4.53
C HIS A 76 7.32 -18.16 -3.91
N CYS A 77 7.03 -18.60 -2.68
CA CYS A 77 7.85 -19.49 -1.88
C CYS A 77 7.41 -20.94 -2.02
N GLY A 78 8.29 -21.80 -2.52
CA GLY A 78 8.00 -23.22 -2.78
C GLY A 78 8.67 -23.70 -4.05
N SER A 79 8.02 -24.59 -4.80
CA SER A 79 8.52 -25.11 -6.10
C SER A 79 8.58 -24.06 -7.21
N ASN A 80 7.89 -22.92 -7.04
CA ASN A 80 7.76 -21.87 -8.07
C ASN A 80 8.78 -20.73 -7.89
N CYS A 81 9.71 -20.89 -6.95
CA CYS A 81 10.73 -19.92 -6.63
C CYS A 81 11.88 -19.98 -7.63
N GLN A 82 12.10 -18.91 -8.41
CA GLN A 82 13.26 -18.78 -9.29
C GLN A 82 14.49 -18.41 -8.44
N SER A 83 15.19 -19.44 -7.94
CA SER A 83 16.26 -19.30 -6.95
C SER A 83 17.47 -18.47 -7.39
N GLU A 84 17.66 -18.28 -8.71
CA GLU A 84 18.69 -17.38 -9.27
C GLU A 84 18.37 -15.90 -9.02
N PHE A 85 17.09 -15.59 -8.80
CA PHE A 85 16.56 -14.24 -8.64
C PHE A 85 15.87 -14.01 -7.30
N GLY A 86 16.07 -14.85 -6.29
CA GLY A 86 15.53 -14.63 -4.94
C GLY A 86 15.48 -15.91 -4.11
N GLN A 87 15.39 -15.78 -2.79
CA GLN A 87 15.27 -16.89 -1.87
C GLN A 87 14.38 -16.51 -0.69
N CYS A 88 13.40 -17.35 -0.39
CA CYS A 88 12.54 -17.16 0.78
C CYS A 88 13.31 -17.48 2.06
N GLY A 89 13.27 -16.56 3.03
CA GLY A 89 13.69 -16.83 4.42
C GLY A 89 15.20 -16.80 4.73
N SER A 90 16.07 -16.30 3.84
CA SER A 90 17.50 -16.14 4.16
C SER A 90 17.75 -14.84 4.94
N ALA A 91 17.88 -14.94 6.26
CA ALA A 91 18.39 -13.87 7.13
C ALA A 91 19.91 -13.72 6.98
N VAL A 92 20.40 -12.54 6.62
CA VAL A 92 21.84 -12.23 6.69
C VAL A 92 22.15 -11.60 8.05
N THR A 93 22.86 -12.37 8.89
CA THR A 93 23.57 -11.88 10.07
C THR A 93 24.63 -10.84 9.67
N THR A 94 24.35 -9.56 9.84
CA THR A 94 25.37 -8.51 9.83
C THR A 94 25.84 -8.25 11.27
N LYS A 95 27.13 -8.50 11.50
CA LYS A 95 27.82 -8.17 12.76
C LYS A 95 27.88 -6.63 12.90
N THR A 96 27.00 -6.05 13.71
CA THR A 96 27.06 -4.63 14.05
C THR A 96 28.11 -4.42 15.14
N LYS A 97 29.19 -3.68 14.82
CA LYS A 97 30.13 -3.17 15.81
C LYS A 97 29.43 -2.11 16.66
N THR A 98 29.34 -2.38 17.96
CA THR A 98 28.79 -1.49 18.97
C THR A 98 29.75 -0.32 19.22
N TYR A 99 29.35 0.90 18.90
CA TYR A 99 29.95 2.10 19.47
C TYR A 99 29.07 2.56 20.63
N THR A 100 29.62 2.54 21.84
CA THR A 100 28.99 3.07 23.05
C THR A 100 29.41 4.52 23.23
N THR A 101 28.45 5.43 23.24
CA THR A 101 28.61 6.74 23.86
C THR A 101 27.52 6.91 24.90
N LYS A 102 27.93 7.02 26.17
CA LYS A 102 27.08 7.40 27.30
C LYS A 102 26.95 8.92 27.32
N THR A 103 25.72 9.42 27.44
CA THR A 103 25.44 10.66 28.18
C THR A 103 24.03 10.62 28.78
N SER A 104 24.02 10.61 30.12
CA SER A 104 23.09 11.18 31.09
C SER A 104 21.67 11.62 30.68
N ASN A 105 20.71 11.01 31.39
CA ASN A 105 19.44 11.56 31.89
C ASN A 105 18.57 12.33 30.89
N ASN A 106 17.80 11.57 30.11
CA ASN A 106 16.40 11.92 29.90
C ASN A 106 15.60 10.62 29.98
N GLU A 107 14.72 10.53 30.95
CA GLU A 107 13.78 9.42 31.12
C GLU A 107 12.77 9.48 29.97
N TYR A 108 13.13 8.89 28.82
CA TYR A 108 12.15 8.52 27.82
C TYR A 108 11.44 7.29 28.37
N ILE A 109 10.27 7.55 28.96
CA ILE A 109 9.26 6.54 29.25
C ILE A 109 9.13 5.68 27.98
N SER A 110 9.43 4.39 28.11
CA SER A 110 9.27 3.41 27.03
C SER A 110 7.78 3.24 26.74
N ASN A 111 7.24 4.18 25.97
CA ASN A 111 5.84 4.22 25.58
C ASN A 111 5.65 3.29 24.37
N ALA A 112 4.64 2.42 24.49
CA ALA A 112 4.12 1.45 23.51
C ALA A 112 4.98 1.15 22.27
N LYS A 113 5.48 -0.10 22.19
CA LYS A 113 6.09 -0.63 20.97
C LYS A 113 5.08 -0.50 19.82
N PHE A 114 5.35 0.37 18.86
CA PHE A 114 4.61 0.51 17.60
C PHE A 114 4.26 -0.87 17.04
N LYS A 115 3.03 -1.04 16.54
CA LYS A 115 2.54 -2.32 16.02
C LYS A 115 2.03 -2.19 14.59
N TYR A 116 2.14 -3.29 13.86
CA TYR A 116 1.41 -3.49 12.61
C TYR A 116 0.15 -4.31 12.93
N TYR A 117 -1.01 -3.77 12.57
CA TYR A 117 -2.31 -4.38 12.80
C TYR A 117 -2.89 -4.87 11.47
N HIS A 118 -3.43 -6.09 11.47
CA HIS A 118 -3.96 -6.74 10.27
C HIS A 118 -5.46 -7.03 10.38
N GLU A 119 -5.97 -7.11 11.59
CA GLU A 119 -7.36 -7.47 11.88
C GLU A 119 -7.82 -6.87 13.20
N CYS A 120 -9.13 -6.80 13.40
CA CYS A 120 -9.72 -6.38 14.67
C CYS A 120 -9.47 -7.39 15.79
N LYS A 121 -9.57 -6.93 17.04
CA LYS A 121 -9.57 -7.81 18.22
C LYS A 121 -10.83 -8.66 18.31
N ASP A 122 -11.99 -8.09 18.00
CA ASP A 122 -13.28 -8.78 18.09
C ASP A 122 -13.63 -9.49 16.76
N PRO A 123 -13.93 -10.81 16.77
CA PRO A 123 -14.28 -11.58 15.58
C PRO A 123 -15.51 -11.11 14.79
N LYS A 124 -16.37 -10.28 15.39
CA LYS A 124 -17.56 -9.69 14.77
C LYS A 124 -17.40 -8.21 14.44
N HIS A 125 -16.25 -7.61 14.73
CA HIS A 125 -15.94 -6.27 14.27
C HIS A 125 -15.49 -6.28 12.81
N TRP A 126 -15.93 -5.26 12.09
CA TRP A 126 -15.43 -4.90 10.77
C TRP A 126 -15.04 -3.42 10.77
N ALA A 127 -13.74 -3.16 10.62
CA ALA A 127 -13.23 -1.81 10.37
C ALA A 127 -13.27 -1.50 8.88
N LEU A 128 -14.31 -0.77 8.47
CA LEU A 128 -14.41 -0.17 7.15
C LEU A 128 -13.44 1.02 7.06
N SER A 129 -12.55 1.02 6.07
CA SER A 129 -11.61 2.11 5.87
C SER A 129 -11.43 2.51 4.41
N PHE A 130 -11.07 3.78 4.19
CA PHE A 130 -10.84 4.38 2.87
C PHE A 130 -9.50 5.14 2.86
N ASP A 131 -8.69 4.90 1.83
CA ASP A 131 -7.39 5.53 1.61
C ASP A 131 -7.46 6.64 0.56
N ASP A 132 -6.35 7.36 0.39
CA ASP A 132 -6.09 8.37 -0.66
C ASP A 132 -6.88 9.67 -0.62
N GLY A 133 -7.84 9.80 0.29
CA GLY A 133 -8.61 11.02 0.48
C GLY A 133 -7.78 12.20 1.03
N PRO A 134 -8.37 13.40 1.14
CA PRO A 134 -9.74 13.71 0.78
C PRO A 134 -9.94 13.79 -0.73
N TYR A 135 -11.15 13.53 -1.20
CA TYR A 135 -11.52 13.63 -2.61
C TYR A 135 -12.94 14.19 -2.79
N LYS A 136 -13.24 14.71 -3.99
CA LYS A 136 -14.51 15.41 -4.28
C LYS A 136 -15.77 14.58 -4.03
N TYR A 137 -15.68 13.25 -4.05
CA TYR A 137 -16.82 12.34 -3.79
C TYR A 137 -17.00 11.97 -2.32
N ASP A 138 -16.08 12.37 -1.44
CA ASP A 138 -16.15 12.00 -0.02
C ASP A 138 -17.38 12.59 0.67
N ASN A 139 -17.91 13.72 0.20
CA ASN A 139 -19.15 14.27 0.75
C ASN A 139 -20.34 13.33 0.50
N ASP A 140 -20.45 12.75 -0.69
CA ASP A 140 -21.51 11.78 -1.00
C ASP A 140 -21.30 10.48 -0.20
N LEU A 141 -20.04 10.05 -0.02
CA LEU A 141 -19.71 8.88 0.80
C LEU A 141 -20.08 9.10 2.28
N LEU A 142 -19.81 10.28 2.81
CA LEU A 142 -20.19 10.65 4.19
C LEU A 142 -21.72 10.71 4.36
N ASP A 143 -22.46 11.15 3.33
CA ASP A 143 -23.93 11.08 3.34
C ASP A 143 -24.43 9.64 3.44
N LEU A 144 -23.89 8.72 2.62
CA LEU A 144 -24.22 7.29 2.69
C LEU A 144 -23.87 6.69 4.06
N LEU A 145 -22.67 6.94 4.58
CA LEU A 145 -22.25 6.41 5.88
C LEU A 145 -23.17 6.88 7.00
N LYS A 146 -23.58 8.15 6.97
CA LYS A 146 -24.55 8.70 7.92
C LYS A 146 -25.92 8.06 7.78
N GLU A 147 -26.41 7.85 6.55
CA GLU A 147 -27.68 7.17 6.29
C GLU A 147 -27.68 5.74 6.84
N LYS A 148 -26.61 4.99 6.61
CA LYS A 148 -26.44 3.61 7.10
C LYS A 148 -26.10 3.52 8.59
N GLY A 149 -25.87 4.65 9.26
CA GLY A 149 -25.47 4.68 10.67
C GLY A 149 -24.07 4.10 10.93
N VAL A 150 -23.19 4.13 9.93
CA VAL A 150 -21.85 3.53 9.97
C VAL A 150 -20.78 4.60 10.21
N LYS A 151 -19.77 4.26 11.01
CA LYS A 151 -18.55 5.07 11.18
C LYS A 151 -17.37 4.32 10.58
N ALA A 152 -16.75 4.91 9.57
CA ALA A 152 -15.53 4.44 8.92
C ALA A 152 -14.26 5.14 9.44
N THR A 153 -13.10 4.65 8.99
CA THR A 153 -11.79 5.29 9.17
C THR A 153 -11.24 5.77 7.83
N PHE A 154 -10.75 7.00 7.77
CA PHE A 154 -10.15 7.57 6.56
C PHE A 154 -8.65 7.77 6.76
N PHE A 155 -7.82 7.15 5.93
CA PHE A 155 -6.38 7.39 5.90
C PHE A 155 -6.09 8.44 4.82
N LEU A 156 -5.81 9.66 5.26
CA LEU A 156 -5.75 10.82 4.36
C LEU A 156 -4.33 11.16 3.95
N ASN A 157 -4.19 11.71 2.74
CA ASN A 157 -2.99 12.37 2.27
C ASN A 157 -3.07 13.90 2.45
N GLY A 158 -1.90 14.54 2.33
CA GLY A 158 -1.80 16.01 2.33
C GLY A 158 -1.92 16.62 0.95
N ASP A 159 -1.17 16.09 -0.01
CA ASP A 159 -1.09 16.55 -1.39
C ASP A 159 -0.92 15.34 -2.31
N ASN A 160 -2.05 14.71 -2.64
CA ASN A 160 -2.12 13.53 -3.52
C ASN A 160 -3.18 13.75 -4.59
N VAL A 161 -4.44 13.43 -4.29
CA VAL A 161 -5.59 13.59 -5.20
C VAL A 161 -6.29 14.95 -5.02
N MET A 162 -6.10 15.55 -3.85
CA MET A 162 -6.57 16.88 -3.47
C MET A 162 -5.56 17.47 -2.47
N ASP A 163 -5.30 18.77 -2.56
CA ASP A 163 -4.61 19.48 -1.49
C ASP A 163 -5.53 19.58 -0.27
N ILE A 164 -5.15 18.93 0.83
CA ILE A 164 -5.89 18.92 2.09
C ILE A 164 -6.09 20.33 2.67
N LYS A 165 -5.21 21.28 2.31
CA LYS A 165 -5.26 22.68 2.77
C LYS A 165 -6.19 23.55 1.92
N SER A 166 -6.67 23.07 0.78
CA SER A 166 -7.69 23.75 -0.01
C SER A 166 -8.98 23.95 0.79
N SER A 167 -9.80 24.94 0.43
CA SER A 167 -11.08 25.19 1.12
C SER A 167 -11.99 23.96 1.15
N GLU A 168 -11.99 23.18 0.06
CA GLU A 168 -12.77 21.95 -0.06
C GLU A 168 -12.19 20.81 0.78
N GLY A 169 -10.87 20.56 0.68
CA GLY A 169 -10.20 19.55 1.50
C GLY A 169 -10.38 19.79 3.00
N ARG A 170 -10.21 21.05 3.44
CA ARG A 170 -10.45 21.45 4.84
C ARG A 170 -11.90 21.22 5.27
N ALA A 171 -12.87 21.45 4.38
CA ALA A 171 -14.28 21.23 4.68
C ALA A 171 -14.62 19.74 4.82
N ILE A 172 -14.12 18.91 3.90
CA ILE A 172 -14.31 17.44 3.93
C ILE A 172 -13.70 16.84 5.20
N VAL A 173 -12.44 17.17 5.51
CA VAL A 173 -11.75 16.65 6.71
C VAL A 173 -12.48 17.04 8.00
N LYS A 174 -12.95 18.30 8.11
CA LYS A 174 -13.75 18.74 9.26
C LYS A 174 -15.05 17.96 9.37
N ARG A 175 -15.69 17.66 8.24
CA ARG A 175 -16.93 16.90 8.21
C ARG A 175 -16.70 15.46 8.67
N MET A 176 -15.68 14.77 8.14
CA MET A 176 -15.27 13.43 8.59
C MET A 176 -15.12 13.40 10.12
N TYR A 177 -14.35 14.33 10.68
CA TYR A 177 -14.11 14.41 12.12
C TYR A 177 -15.40 14.70 12.93
N ASN A 178 -16.17 15.72 12.54
CA ASN A 178 -17.37 16.14 13.26
C ASN A 178 -18.49 15.10 13.22
N GLU A 179 -18.53 14.28 12.16
CA GLU A 179 -19.47 13.17 12.05
C GLU A 179 -19.00 11.91 12.79
N GLY A 180 -17.84 11.94 13.46
CA GLY A 180 -17.38 10.85 14.32
C GLY A 180 -16.63 9.74 13.59
N HIS A 181 -16.08 10.03 12.41
CA HIS A 181 -15.14 9.14 11.74
C HIS A 181 -13.73 9.31 12.32
N VAL A 182 -12.91 8.27 12.23
CA VAL A 182 -11.50 8.36 12.60
C VAL A 182 -10.68 8.79 11.40
N ILE A 183 -9.72 9.69 11.63
CA ILE A 183 -8.76 10.13 10.61
C ILE A 183 -7.39 9.58 10.99
N GLY A 184 -6.83 8.77 10.10
CA GLY A 184 -5.45 8.28 10.15
C GLY A 184 -4.57 8.99 9.12
N SER A 185 -3.25 8.85 9.29
CA SER A 185 -2.27 9.36 8.33
C SER A 185 -2.03 8.38 7.19
N HIS A 186 -1.96 8.86 5.96
CA HIS A 186 -1.51 8.10 4.80
C HIS A 186 -0.26 8.71 4.15
N THR A 187 0.54 9.47 4.90
CA THR A 187 1.67 10.32 4.43
C THR A 187 1.24 11.57 3.67
N TRP A 188 2.15 12.50 3.45
CA TRP A 188 1.83 13.76 2.78
C TRP A 188 1.54 13.55 1.28
N SER A 189 2.46 12.93 0.55
CA SER A 189 2.39 12.78 -0.91
C SER A 189 2.25 11.33 -1.38
N HIS A 190 1.73 10.44 -0.52
CA HIS A 190 1.58 9.02 -0.83
C HIS A 190 2.93 8.32 -1.13
N ALA A 191 3.98 8.67 -0.38
CA ALA A 191 5.33 8.16 -0.61
C ALA A 191 5.50 6.72 -0.10
N ASN A 192 6.20 5.88 -0.87
CA ASN A 192 6.64 4.56 -0.40
C ASN A 192 7.72 4.73 0.70
N LEU A 193 7.39 4.35 1.93
CA LEU A 193 8.27 4.51 3.09
C LEU A 193 9.56 3.69 3.02
N GLU A 194 9.60 2.62 2.23
CA GLU A 194 10.80 1.79 2.05
C GLU A 194 11.80 2.39 1.05
N GLU A 195 11.37 3.34 0.23
CA GLU A 195 12.17 3.92 -0.85
C GLU A 195 12.75 5.30 -0.50
N ILE A 196 12.39 5.85 0.65
CA ILE A 196 12.76 7.20 1.07
C ILE A 196 13.61 7.18 2.35
N SER A 197 14.35 8.27 2.56
CA SER A 197 15.22 8.40 3.74
C SER A 197 14.42 8.54 5.04
N LYS A 198 15.01 8.23 6.20
CA LYS A 198 14.41 8.52 7.53
C LYS A 198 13.92 9.98 7.65
N SER A 199 14.71 10.95 7.18
CA SER A 199 14.30 12.36 7.18
C SER A 199 13.10 12.64 6.28
N SER A 200 12.99 11.92 5.15
CA SER A 200 11.84 12.02 4.26
C SER A 200 10.61 11.40 4.89
N ILE A 201 10.71 10.24 5.55
CA ILE A 201 9.60 9.64 6.32
C ILE A 201 9.10 10.63 7.37
N ILE A 202 10.01 11.21 8.17
CA ILE A 202 9.64 12.22 9.17
C ILE A 202 8.91 13.39 8.52
N SER A 203 9.44 13.94 7.43
CA SER A 203 8.79 15.04 6.70
C SER A 203 7.41 14.66 6.17
N GLU A 204 7.23 13.45 5.64
CA GLU A 204 5.95 12.97 5.13
C GLU A 204 4.89 12.91 6.23
N MET A 205 5.26 12.40 7.40
CA MET A 205 4.33 12.29 8.53
C MET A 205 4.02 13.67 9.14
N THR A 206 5.05 14.46 9.46
CA THR A 206 4.86 15.70 10.23
C THR A 206 4.16 16.79 9.41
N LYS A 207 4.37 16.86 8.09
CA LYS A 207 3.63 17.82 7.24
C LYS A 207 2.13 17.58 7.28
N LEU A 208 1.72 16.30 7.24
CA LEU A 208 0.32 15.95 7.30
C LEU A 208 -0.26 16.16 8.71
N GLU A 209 0.48 15.80 9.74
CA GLU A 209 0.10 16.08 11.13
C GLU A 209 -0.18 17.57 11.37
N ASP A 210 0.70 18.45 10.89
CA ASP A 210 0.55 19.89 11.09
C ASP A 210 -0.68 20.42 10.34
N ALA A 211 -0.93 19.94 9.12
CA ALA A 211 -2.13 20.28 8.37
C ALA A 211 -3.41 19.80 9.08
N LEU A 212 -3.45 18.56 9.55
CA LEU A 212 -4.59 18.02 10.30
C LEU A 212 -4.79 18.78 11.62
N TYR A 213 -3.73 19.12 12.33
CA TYR A 213 -3.81 19.91 13.55
C TYR A 213 -4.41 21.30 13.29
N GLU A 214 -4.04 21.97 12.20
CA GLU A 214 -4.64 23.25 11.80
C GLU A 214 -6.12 23.16 11.39
N ILE A 215 -6.58 21.98 10.94
CA ILE A 215 -7.94 21.78 10.44
C ILE A 215 -8.89 21.36 11.57
N ILE A 216 -8.48 20.39 12.39
CA ILE A 216 -9.31 19.72 13.41
C ILE A 216 -8.72 19.76 14.82
N GLY A 217 -7.55 20.36 15.03
CA GLY A 217 -6.92 20.46 16.35
C GLY A 217 -6.39 19.14 16.91
N LYS A 218 -6.19 18.13 16.05
CA LYS A 218 -5.76 16.78 16.40
C LYS A 218 -4.67 16.29 15.44
N LYS A 219 -3.79 15.44 15.95
CA LYS A 219 -2.82 14.67 15.16
C LYS A 219 -3.25 13.20 15.12
N PRO A 220 -3.04 12.50 14.00
CA PRO A 220 -3.35 11.08 13.90
C PRO A 220 -2.42 10.25 14.78
N ALA A 221 -2.98 9.30 15.54
CA ALA A 221 -2.21 8.30 16.29
C ALA A 221 -1.97 7.01 15.48
N LEU A 222 -2.80 6.78 14.46
CA LEU A 222 -2.72 5.64 13.56
C LEU A 222 -2.35 6.12 12.16
N MET A 223 -1.65 5.25 11.43
CA MET A 223 -1.35 5.49 10.02
C MET A 223 -1.53 4.22 9.21
N ARG A 224 -1.65 4.35 7.89
CA ARG A 224 -1.49 3.25 6.95
C ARG A 224 -0.33 3.60 6.03
N PRO A 225 0.70 2.75 5.88
CA PRO A 225 1.75 3.02 4.91
C PRO A 225 1.20 2.90 3.49
N PRO A 226 1.49 3.86 2.59
CA PRO A 226 1.21 3.72 1.16
C PRO A 226 1.70 2.36 0.64
N TYR A 227 0.85 1.69 -0.15
CA TYR A 227 1.11 0.35 -0.71
C TYR A 227 1.31 -0.76 0.34
N GLY A 228 1.06 -0.50 1.63
CA GLY A 228 1.45 -1.40 2.72
C GLY A 228 2.97 -1.52 2.91
N ALA A 229 3.75 -0.62 2.28
CA ALA A 229 5.19 -0.69 2.25
C ALA A 229 5.79 -0.48 3.64
N GLY A 230 6.68 -1.39 4.04
CA GLY A 230 7.27 -1.41 5.37
C GLY A 230 6.48 -2.19 6.42
N ASN A 231 5.44 -2.92 6.04
CA ASN A 231 4.75 -3.84 6.94
C ASN A 231 5.73 -4.83 7.62
N GLY A 232 5.80 -4.79 8.95
CA GLY A 232 6.72 -5.61 9.74
C GLY A 232 8.16 -5.07 9.83
N SER A 233 8.45 -3.89 9.27
CA SER A 233 9.77 -3.27 9.35
C SER A 233 10.02 -2.65 10.73
N ASP A 234 11.00 -3.17 11.47
CA ASP A 234 11.43 -2.60 12.76
C ASP A 234 11.98 -1.18 12.60
N THR A 235 12.63 -0.88 11.47
CA THR A 235 13.18 0.45 11.20
C THR A 235 12.06 1.49 11.04
N ILE A 236 11.05 1.18 10.22
CA ILE A 236 9.90 2.08 10.00
C ILE A 236 9.07 2.18 11.29
N ALA A 237 8.85 1.06 11.99
CA ALA A 237 8.18 1.05 13.28
C ALA A 237 8.87 1.93 14.32
N SER A 238 10.21 1.90 14.39
CA SER A 238 10.98 2.77 15.28
C SER A 238 10.83 4.25 14.89
N ILE A 239 10.91 4.59 13.61
CA ILE A 239 10.76 5.98 13.16
C ILE A 239 9.37 6.52 13.48
N LEU A 240 8.33 5.75 13.18
CA LEU A 240 6.94 6.14 13.44
C LEU A 240 6.63 6.18 14.94
N GLY A 241 7.15 5.23 15.71
CA GLY A 241 7.06 5.23 17.17
C GLY A 241 7.75 6.44 17.80
N ASP A 242 8.93 6.84 17.31
CA ASP A 242 9.64 8.06 17.74
C ASP A 242 8.82 9.34 17.47
N LEU A 243 7.95 9.32 16.44
CA LEU A 243 7.02 10.41 16.11
C LEU A 243 5.70 10.36 16.92
N GLY A 244 5.49 9.31 17.71
CA GLY A 244 4.30 9.14 18.54
C GLY A 244 3.13 8.42 17.88
N TYR A 245 3.32 7.79 16.72
CA TYR A 245 2.31 6.88 16.16
C TYR A 245 2.25 5.60 17.01
N GLU A 246 1.02 5.15 17.29
CA GLU A 246 0.77 3.94 18.06
C GLU A 246 0.79 2.67 17.18
N GLY A 247 0.53 2.81 15.88
CA GLY A 247 0.70 1.72 14.94
C GLY A 247 0.32 2.01 13.50
N ALA A 248 0.66 1.05 12.65
CA ALA A 248 0.28 0.97 11.26
C ALA A 248 -0.89 0.00 11.09
N CYS A 249 -1.95 0.46 10.43
CA CYS A 249 -3.12 -0.32 10.06
C CYS A 249 -2.93 -0.84 8.64
N ILE A 250 -2.67 -2.14 8.50
CA ILE A 250 -2.67 -2.83 7.22
C ILE A 250 -4.13 -3.22 6.93
N TRP A 251 -4.38 -4.45 6.51
CA TRP A 251 -5.70 -5.00 6.21
C TRP A 251 -5.57 -6.53 6.13
N ASN A 252 -6.69 -7.22 6.24
CA ASN A 252 -6.81 -8.64 5.92
C ASN A 252 -7.86 -8.90 4.83
N VAL A 253 -8.66 -7.89 4.46
CA VAL A 253 -9.53 -7.90 3.29
C VAL A 253 -9.15 -6.73 2.39
N ASP A 254 -8.74 -7.03 1.17
CA ASP A 254 -8.45 -6.04 0.13
C ASP A 254 -9.53 -6.16 -0.93
N THR A 255 -10.33 -5.12 -1.15
CA THR A 255 -11.44 -5.18 -2.11
C THR A 255 -10.94 -5.08 -3.55
N LEU A 256 -9.68 -4.66 -3.75
CA LEU A 256 -9.10 -4.34 -5.05
C LEU A 256 -9.99 -3.42 -5.89
N ASP A 257 -10.76 -2.54 -5.24
CA ASP A 257 -11.62 -1.54 -5.88
C ASP A 257 -10.86 -0.73 -6.93
N TRP A 258 -9.62 -0.34 -6.61
CA TRP A 258 -8.73 0.42 -7.50
C TRP A 258 -8.31 -0.33 -8.76
N SER A 259 -8.23 -1.66 -8.73
CA SER A 259 -7.80 -2.49 -9.86
C SER A 259 -8.97 -3.09 -10.63
N THR A 260 -10.12 -3.24 -9.99
CA THR A 260 -11.33 -3.83 -10.56
C THR A 260 -12.35 -2.76 -10.99
N GLU A 261 -11.99 -1.49 -10.84
CA GLU A 261 -12.85 -0.33 -11.10
C GLU A 261 -14.12 -0.32 -10.22
N GLY A 262 -14.06 -0.93 -9.03
CA GLY A 262 -15.17 -1.05 -8.09
C GLY A 262 -16.14 -2.18 -8.41
N ASP A 263 -15.63 -3.34 -8.85
CA ASP A 263 -16.44 -4.53 -9.06
C ASP A 263 -17.00 -5.04 -7.71
N ILE A 264 -18.31 -4.87 -7.55
CA ILE A 264 -19.02 -5.22 -6.32
C ILE A 264 -18.92 -6.71 -6.01
N GLU A 265 -19.10 -7.59 -7.01
CA GLU A 265 -19.07 -9.03 -6.74
C GLU A 265 -17.66 -9.49 -6.38
N TYR A 266 -16.63 -8.90 -7.00
CA TYR A 266 -15.25 -9.15 -6.62
C TYR A 266 -15.01 -8.78 -5.14
N ALA A 267 -15.37 -7.56 -4.75
CA ALA A 267 -15.20 -7.11 -3.37
C ALA A 267 -15.96 -8.02 -2.38
N LEU A 268 -17.21 -8.37 -2.68
CA LEU A 268 -18.00 -9.27 -1.85
C LEU A 268 -17.41 -10.69 -1.78
N ASP A 269 -16.76 -11.18 -2.84
CA ASP A 269 -16.01 -12.44 -2.83
C ASP A 269 -14.81 -12.41 -1.89
N GLU A 270 -14.12 -11.28 -1.78
CA GLU A 270 -13.05 -11.11 -0.80
C GLU A 270 -13.61 -11.15 0.63
N PHE A 271 -14.72 -10.45 0.91
CA PHE A 271 -15.39 -10.54 2.22
C PHE A 271 -15.87 -11.96 2.55
N ARG A 272 -16.44 -12.69 1.57
CA ARG A 272 -16.94 -14.07 1.75
C ARG A 272 -15.86 -15.02 2.33
N ARG A 273 -14.58 -14.81 1.99
CA ARG A 273 -13.44 -15.64 2.46
C ARG A 273 -13.09 -15.41 3.94
N TYR A 274 -13.54 -14.30 4.52
CA TYR A 274 -13.20 -13.89 5.88
C TYR A 274 -14.40 -13.90 6.85
N ILE A 275 -15.58 -14.31 6.40
CA ILE A 275 -16.74 -14.46 7.29
C ILE A 275 -16.42 -15.41 8.45
N GLY A 276 -16.68 -14.93 9.67
CA GLY A 276 -16.35 -15.59 10.92
C GLY A 276 -15.00 -15.16 11.53
N LYS A 277 -14.23 -14.30 10.86
CA LYS A 277 -12.97 -13.72 11.34
C LYS A 277 -13.12 -12.21 11.57
N PRO A 278 -12.30 -11.59 12.44
CA PRO A 278 -12.23 -10.13 12.53
C PRO A 278 -11.79 -9.51 11.20
N ILE A 279 -12.33 -8.35 10.82
CA ILE A 279 -12.05 -7.77 9.50
C ILE A 279 -11.54 -6.32 9.59
N MET A 280 -10.44 -6.04 8.90
CA MET A 280 -10.00 -4.71 8.51
C MET A 280 -9.98 -4.66 6.97
N SER A 281 -10.91 -3.89 6.38
CA SER A 281 -11.00 -3.79 4.91
C SER A 281 -10.28 -2.55 4.38
N LEU A 282 -9.65 -2.70 3.22
CA LEU A 282 -9.06 -1.62 2.44
C LEU A 282 -9.99 -1.26 1.27
N ASN A 283 -10.36 0.02 1.19
CA ASN A 283 -11.00 0.67 0.05
C ASN A 283 -10.28 2.00 -0.23
N HIS A 284 -10.60 2.67 -1.33
CA HIS A 284 -10.01 3.95 -1.70
C HIS A 284 -11.09 5.00 -1.97
N CYS A 285 -10.85 6.24 -1.50
CA CYS A 285 -11.63 7.41 -1.90
C CYS A 285 -11.44 7.76 -3.38
N TYR A 286 -10.32 7.32 -3.97
CA TYR A 286 -9.93 7.61 -5.33
C TYR A 286 -9.19 6.44 -5.98
N TYR A 287 -9.48 6.21 -7.26
CA TYR A 287 -8.64 5.45 -8.19
C TYR A 287 -8.92 5.92 -9.62
N HIS A 288 -8.11 5.46 -10.58
CA HIS A 288 -8.31 5.85 -11.98
C HIS A 288 -9.69 5.41 -12.49
N ASN A 289 -10.41 6.29 -13.20
CA ASN A 289 -11.79 6.08 -13.66
C ASN A 289 -12.89 6.01 -12.58
N ILE A 290 -12.57 6.26 -11.31
CA ILE A 290 -13.60 6.28 -10.27
C ILE A 290 -14.70 7.30 -10.61
N SER A 291 -15.95 6.85 -10.48
CA SER A 291 -17.13 7.69 -10.53
C SER A 291 -17.74 7.81 -9.13
N LYS A 292 -18.59 8.82 -8.93
CA LYS A 292 -19.37 8.89 -7.71
C LYS A 292 -20.19 7.61 -7.51
N GLU A 293 -20.89 7.17 -8.56
CA GLU A 293 -21.77 6.00 -8.50
C GLU A 293 -21.01 4.73 -8.15
N SER A 294 -19.82 4.50 -8.73
CA SER A 294 -19.01 3.32 -8.41
C SER A 294 -18.57 3.32 -6.94
N LEU A 295 -18.12 4.45 -6.40
CA LEU A 295 -17.74 4.57 -4.99
C LEU A 295 -18.92 4.30 -4.05
N ILE A 296 -20.06 4.94 -4.29
CA ILE A 296 -21.24 4.85 -3.43
C ILE A 296 -21.87 3.47 -3.49
N ASN A 297 -22.04 2.91 -4.69
CA ASN A 297 -22.65 1.59 -4.86
C ASN A 297 -21.79 0.47 -4.25
N LEU A 298 -20.46 0.56 -4.38
CA LEU A 298 -19.55 -0.39 -3.75
C LEU A 298 -19.65 -0.31 -2.21
N ALA A 299 -19.50 0.89 -1.65
CA ALA A 299 -19.58 1.07 -0.19
C ALA A 299 -20.94 0.64 0.37
N GLU A 300 -22.04 0.93 -0.33
CA GLU A 300 -23.38 0.48 0.07
C GLU A 300 -23.49 -1.05 0.07
N ALA A 301 -23.02 -1.71 -0.99
CA ALA A 301 -23.08 -3.16 -1.11
C ALA A 301 -22.25 -3.86 -0.03
N GLU A 302 -21.06 -3.35 0.28
CA GLU A 302 -20.22 -3.86 1.37
C GLU A 302 -20.91 -3.72 2.72
N ILE A 303 -21.48 -2.53 3.01
CA ILE A 303 -22.18 -2.25 4.26
C ILE A 303 -23.37 -3.21 4.43
N ASP A 304 -24.24 -3.27 3.43
CA ASP A 304 -25.44 -4.10 3.48
C ASP A 304 -25.08 -5.59 3.61
N TYR A 305 -24.07 -6.04 2.87
CA TYR A 305 -23.59 -7.42 2.96
C TYR A 305 -23.06 -7.73 4.36
N MET A 306 -22.15 -6.91 4.90
CA MET A 306 -21.51 -7.17 6.19
C MET A 306 -22.50 -7.11 7.36
N LEU A 307 -23.45 -6.16 7.32
CA LEU A 307 -24.56 -6.13 8.27
C LEU A 307 -25.41 -7.41 8.17
N SER A 308 -25.69 -7.90 6.95
CA SER A 308 -26.43 -9.17 6.76
C SER A 308 -25.69 -10.40 7.33
N LYS A 309 -24.36 -10.34 7.48
CA LYS A 309 -23.54 -11.40 8.10
C LYS A 309 -23.36 -11.22 9.61
N GLY A 310 -24.01 -10.22 10.18
CA GLY A 310 -23.99 -9.92 11.62
C GLY A 310 -22.65 -9.38 12.09
N TYR A 311 -21.92 -8.67 11.23
CA TYR A 311 -20.78 -7.87 11.63
C TYR A 311 -21.23 -6.51 12.16
N THR A 312 -20.47 -5.98 13.12
CA THR A 312 -20.62 -4.61 13.61
C THR A 312 -19.57 -3.73 12.94
N PRO A 313 -19.99 -2.76 12.10
CA PRO A 313 -19.08 -1.77 11.55
C PRO A 313 -18.52 -0.90 12.68
N VAL A 314 -17.20 -0.76 12.75
CA VAL A 314 -16.51 0.02 13.78
C VAL A 314 -15.39 0.86 13.17
N THR A 315 -15.01 1.92 13.87
CA THR A 315 -13.79 2.67 13.55
C THR A 315 -12.54 1.90 13.97
N MET A 316 -11.38 2.30 13.43
CA MET A 316 -10.12 1.57 13.62
C MET A 316 -9.68 1.55 15.09
N ASP A 317 -9.85 2.65 15.83
CA ASP A 317 -9.59 2.71 17.28
C ASP A 317 -10.42 1.67 18.06
N VAL A 318 -11.72 1.53 17.75
CA VAL A 318 -12.58 0.53 18.39
C VAL A 318 -12.21 -0.91 17.96
N CYS A 319 -11.86 -1.10 16.69
CA CYS A 319 -11.38 -2.37 16.15
C CYS A 319 -10.11 -2.87 16.86
N LEU A 320 -9.20 -1.94 17.16
CA LEU A 320 -7.90 -2.23 17.77
C LEU A 320 -7.95 -2.26 19.30
N GLY A 321 -9.00 -1.72 19.93
CA GLY A 321 -9.29 -1.74 21.38
C GLY A 321 -8.14 -1.24 22.25
#